data_AF-S9WXT4-F1
#
_entry.id   AF-S9WXT4-F1
#
_cell.length_a   1.000
_cell.length_b   1.000
_cell.length_c   1.000
_cell.angle_alpha   90.00
_cell.angle_beta   90.00
_cell.angle_gamma   90.00
#
_symmetry.space_group_name_H-M   'P 1'
#
loop_
_entity.id
_entity.type
_entity.pdbx_description
1 polymer ?
#
loop_
_entity_poly.entity_id
_entity_poly.type
_entity_poly.pdbx_seq_one_letter_code
_entity_poly.pdbx_strand_id
1 'polypeptide(L)'
;MEIKVQNGTILLSIHSTLLVTNKEETLRSVADYPPFQQYIGSFEQPGSILPKAILIRSIMKMAQRIVRVIADVVVDTDGKEITQPIQLSAESPAVLLPIAVVDGKKYGIVVGQRRMSLSFFPTKEAIYGSVDESGRFTSDCNSILTSLGFNLAGVEAVGERTFTIGNEGKLPFRIFSVTANLTQQQLETIGNAESEEGRPIAVPFDVLPSLDDAKVGLAACLLS
;
A
#
# COMPACT_ATOMS: atom_id res chain seq x y z
N MET A 1 -5.41 13.94 23.58
CA MET A 1 -6.68 13.23 23.84
C MET A 1 -6.34 11.80 24.16
N GLU A 2 -6.97 11.21 25.17
CA GLU A 2 -6.72 9.81 25.53
C GLU A 2 -7.74 8.91 24.83
N ILE A 3 -7.25 7.86 24.17
CA ILE A 3 -8.06 6.81 23.56
C ILE A 3 -7.97 5.58 24.45
N LYS A 4 -9.10 5.12 24.98
CA LYS A 4 -9.17 3.88 25.75
C LYS A 4 -9.26 2.70 24.81
N VAL A 5 -8.43 1.69 25.05
CA VAL A 5 -8.54 0.35 24.47
C VAL A 5 -8.61 -0.67 25.61
N GLN A 6 -9.02 -1.91 25.34
CA GLN A 6 -9.23 -2.91 26.41
C GLN A 6 -8.03 -3.08 27.35
N ASN A 7 -6.80 -2.98 26.83
CA ASN A 7 -5.57 -3.26 27.57
C ASN A 7 -4.79 -2.01 27.98
N GLY A 8 -5.36 -0.80 27.87
CA GLY A 8 -4.69 0.43 28.27
C GLY A 8 -5.21 1.71 27.62
N THR A 9 -4.35 2.73 27.61
CA THR A 9 -4.66 4.04 27.06
C THR A 9 -3.59 4.45 26.05
N ILE A 10 -4.00 4.91 24.89
CA ILE A 10 -3.13 5.48 23.86
C ILE A 10 -3.32 7.00 23.86
N LEU A 11 -2.22 7.76 23.87
CA LEU A 11 -2.27 9.21 23.73
C LEU A 11 -2.40 9.60 22.25
N LEU A 12 -3.55 10.11 21.82
CA LEU A 12 -3.70 10.76 20.51
C LEU A 12 -3.38 12.26 20.63
N SER A 13 -2.37 12.71 19.90
CA SER A 13 -1.93 14.12 19.90
C SER A 13 -1.61 14.61 18.50
N ILE A 14 -1.40 15.91 18.37
CA ILE A 14 -0.99 16.57 17.13
C ILE A 14 0.51 16.82 17.21
N HIS A 15 1.25 16.43 16.17
CA HIS A 15 2.68 16.71 16.06
C HIS A 15 2.91 18.22 16.05
N SER A 16 4.00 18.69 16.66
CA SER A 16 4.29 20.13 16.85
C SER A 16 4.33 20.93 15.54
N THR A 17 4.61 20.25 14.43
CA THR A 17 4.71 20.84 13.08
C THR A 17 3.36 20.98 12.37
N LEU A 18 2.29 20.35 12.85
CA LEU A 18 0.98 20.43 12.23
C LEU A 18 0.19 21.61 12.81
N LEU A 19 -0.01 22.63 11.99
CA LEU A 19 -0.83 23.80 12.33
C LEU A 19 -2.31 23.46 12.17
N VAL A 20 -3.07 23.60 13.25
CA VAL A 20 -4.54 23.45 13.24
C VAL A 20 -5.18 24.60 14.01
N THR A 21 -6.34 25.04 13.53
CA THR A 21 -7.11 26.12 14.15
C THR A 21 -7.88 25.65 15.39
N ASN A 22 -8.42 24.43 15.37
CA ASN A 22 -9.11 23.81 16.50
C ASN A 22 -8.52 22.42 16.80
N LYS A 23 -7.65 22.34 17.80
CA LYS A 23 -6.96 21.10 18.18
C LYS A 23 -7.92 20.00 18.65
N GLU A 24 -8.88 20.37 19.49
CA GLU A 24 -9.78 19.40 20.11
C GLU A 24 -10.72 18.79 19.06
N GLU A 25 -11.35 19.61 18.23
CA GLU A 25 -12.22 19.15 17.15
C GLU A 25 -11.45 18.29 16.12
N THR A 26 -10.19 18.67 15.83
CA THR A 26 -9.33 17.89 14.93
C THR A 26 -9.04 16.50 15.50
N LEU A 27 -8.68 16.43 16.79
CA LEU A 27 -8.42 15.16 17.47
C LEU A 27 -9.67 14.28 17.50
N ARG A 28 -10.85 14.85 17.79
CA ARG A 28 -12.13 14.13 17.75
C ARG A 28 -12.42 13.61 16.35
N SER A 29 -12.29 14.45 15.32
CA SER A 29 -12.50 14.05 13.92
C SER A 29 -11.59 12.90 13.50
N VAL A 30 -10.33 12.89 13.95
CA VAL A 30 -9.39 11.78 13.69
C VAL A 30 -9.78 10.53 14.47
N ALA A 31 -10.23 10.65 15.73
CA ALA A 31 -10.70 9.49 16.49
C ALA A 31 -12.00 8.88 15.94
N ASP A 32 -12.86 9.70 15.33
CA ASP A 32 -14.08 9.27 14.65
C ASP A 32 -13.81 8.76 13.21
N TYR A 33 -12.57 8.88 12.72
CA TYR A 33 -12.21 8.44 11.38
C TYR A 33 -12.16 6.90 11.32
N PRO A 34 -12.99 6.21 10.51
CA PRO A 34 -13.11 4.75 10.57
C PRO A 34 -11.78 3.98 10.41
N PRO A 35 -10.85 4.37 9.50
CA PRO A 35 -9.54 3.74 9.41
C PRO A 35 -8.68 3.89 10.66
N PHE A 36 -8.82 5.01 11.38
CA PHE A 36 -8.18 5.16 12.67
C PHE A 36 -8.79 4.21 13.70
N GLN A 37 -10.12 4.10 13.75
CA GLN A 37 -10.80 3.15 14.66
C GLN A 37 -10.41 1.70 14.39
N GLN A 38 -10.34 1.28 13.12
CA GLN A 38 -9.87 -0.05 12.72
C GLN A 38 -8.43 -0.30 13.14
N TYR A 39 -7.55 0.69 12.92
CA TYR A 39 -6.16 0.62 13.34
C TYR A 39 -6.03 0.46 14.86
N ILE A 40 -6.77 1.25 15.63
CA ILE A 40 -6.82 1.13 17.09
C ILE A 40 -7.35 -0.24 17.53
N GLY A 41 -8.40 -0.74 16.87
CA GLY A 41 -8.98 -2.06 17.15
C GLY A 41 -8.01 -3.22 16.92
N SER A 42 -7.01 -3.07 16.04
CA SER A 42 -5.97 -4.10 15.83
C SER A 42 -5.12 -4.38 17.08
N PHE A 43 -5.03 -3.41 18.01
CA PHE A 43 -4.31 -3.58 19.28
C PHE A 43 -5.12 -4.31 20.36
N GLU A 44 -6.40 -4.61 20.11
CA GLU A 44 -7.21 -5.43 21.03
C GLU A 44 -6.91 -6.93 20.89
N GLN A 45 -6.16 -7.33 19.86
CA GLN A 45 -5.78 -8.73 19.67
C GLN A 45 -4.73 -9.21 20.69
N PRO A 46 -4.81 -10.46 21.18
CA PRO A 46 -3.82 -11.02 22.09
C PRO A 46 -2.40 -10.95 21.52
N GLY A 47 -1.45 -10.43 22.29
CA GLY A 47 -0.04 -10.33 21.91
C GLY A 47 0.35 -9.04 21.16
N SER A 48 -0.61 -8.18 20.83
CA SER A 48 -0.32 -6.87 20.24
C SER A 48 0.39 -5.94 21.24
N ILE A 49 1.47 -5.29 20.78
CA ILE A 49 2.17 -4.26 21.57
C ILE A 49 1.38 -2.96 21.48
N LEU A 50 0.95 -2.43 22.62
CA LEU A 50 0.17 -1.20 22.67
C LEU A 50 1.07 0.04 22.50
N PRO A 51 0.75 0.97 21.58
CA PRO A 51 1.53 2.20 21.45
C PRO A 51 1.27 3.15 22.63
N LYS A 52 2.30 3.86 23.05
CA LYS A 52 2.19 4.94 24.05
C LYS A 52 1.45 6.14 23.49
N ALA A 53 1.77 6.51 22.24
CA ALA A 53 1.20 7.68 21.61
C ALA A 53 1.04 7.50 20.09
N ILE A 54 0.09 8.25 19.55
CA ILE A 54 -0.08 8.48 18.11
C ILE A 54 -0.06 9.99 17.88
N LEU A 55 0.93 10.47 17.13
CA LEU A 55 1.20 11.88 16.87
C LEU A 55 0.83 12.22 15.43
N ILE A 56 -0.27 12.95 15.23
CA ILE A 56 -0.77 13.29 13.90
C ILE A 56 0.15 14.31 13.22
N ARG A 57 0.76 13.94 12.10
CA ARG A 57 1.63 14.80 11.29
C ARG A 57 0.89 15.54 10.19
N SER A 58 -0.09 14.91 9.56
CA SER A 58 -0.84 15.49 8.45
C SER A 58 -2.24 14.91 8.38
N ILE A 59 -3.20 15.74 8.00
CA ILE A 59 -4.59 15.36 7.78
C ILE A 59 -4.99 15.91 6.41
N MET A 60 -5.40 15.03 5.51
CA MET A 60 -5.99 15.42 4.25
C MET A 60 -7.51 15.35 4.36
N LYS A 61 -8.19 16.43 3.96
CA LYS A 61 -9.64 16.51 3.94
C LYS A 61 -10.14 16.76 2.52
N MET A 62 -11.24 16.13 2.15
CA MET A 62 -12.01 16.43 0.93
C MET A 62 -13.47 16.65 1.32
N ALA A 63 -14.07 17.76 0.86
CA ALA A 63 -15.43 18.15 1.24
C ALA A 63 -15.69 18.04 2.76
N GLN A 64 -14.74 18.56 3.56
CA GLN A 64 -14.73 18.53 5.04
C GLN A 64 -14.60 17.15 5.70
N ARG A 65 -14.54 16.06 4.93
CA ARG A 65 -14.32 14.69 5.45
C ARG A 65 -12.83 14.36 5.44
N ILE A 66 -12.35 13.69 6.48
CA ILE A 66 -10.97 13.16 6.51
C ILE A 66 -10.90 12.01 5.50
N VAL A 67 -9.93 12.10 4.58
CA VAL A 67 -9.67 11.05 3.58
C VAL A 67 -8.33 10.35 3.82
N ARG A 68 -7.43 10.98 4.57
CA ARG A 68 -6.13 10.41 4.93
C ARG A 68 -5.58 11.06 6.19
N VAL A 69 -4.95 10.27 7.05
CA VAL A 69 -4.18 10.72 8.21
C VAL A 69 -2.78 10.14 8.13
N ILE A 70 -1.75 10.97 8.25
CA ILE A 70 -0.37 10.53 8.45
C ILE A 70 -0.03 10.84 9.90
N ALA A 71 0.45 9.84 10.63
CA ALA A 71 0.78 9.97 12.04
C ALA A 71 2.06 9.20 12.36
N ASP A 72 2.67 9.51 13.50
CA ASP A 72 3.70 8.66 14.10
C ASP A 72 3.12 7.84 15.22
N VAL A 73 3.47 6.58 15.26
CA VAL A 73 3.15 5.67 16.35
C VAL A 73 4.40 5.52 17.19
N VAL A 74 4.26 5.81 18.47
CA VAL A 74 5.34 5.73 19.45
C VAL A 74 5.11 4.47 20.27
N VAL A 75 6.01 3.50 20.12
CA VAL A 75 5.97 2.20 20.79
C VAL A 75 7.19 2.06 21.67
N ASP A 76 7.06 1.39 22.81
CA ASP A 76 8.20 1.00 23.64
C ASP A 76 8.45 -0.49 23.46
N THR A 77 9.62 -0.83 22.95
CA THR A 77 10.07 -2.20 22.73
C THR A 77 11.38 -2.40 23.49
N ASP A 78 11.39 -3.29 24.47
CA ASP A 78 12.56 -3.64 25.28
C ASP A 78 13.29 -2.41 25.89
N GLY A 79 12.51 -1.42 26.34
CA GLY A 79 13.01 -0.20 26.98
C GLY A 79 13.55 0.85 25.99
N LYS A 80 13.35 0.64 24.69
CA LYS A 80 13.67 1.62 23.65
C LYS A 80 12.39 2.13 23.02
N GLU A 81 12.29 3.45 22.95
CA GLU A 81 11.22 4.11 22.22
C GLU A 81 11.50 4.06 20.71
N ILE A 82 10.56 3.49 19.97
CA ILE A 82 10.56 3.46 18.51
C ILE A 82 9.42 4.34 18.03
N THR A 83 9.74 5.28 17.15
CA THR A 83 8.76 6.12 16.46
C THR A 83 8.63 5.65 15.02
N GLN A 84 7.41 5.33 14.60
CA GLN A 84 7.14 4.82 13.27
C GLN A 84 6.04 5.60 12.57
N PRO A 85 6.27 6.09 11.34
CA PRO A 85 5.23 6.74 10.57
C PRO A 85 4.23 5.70 10.05
N ILE A 86 2.94 6.01 10.20
CA ILE A 86 1.82 5.29 9.63
C ILE A 86 1.02 6.22 8.72
N GLN A 87 0.32 5.61 7.76
CA GLN A 87 -0.67 6.28 6.93
C GLN A 87 -1.98 5.51 7.04
N LEU A 88 -3.04 6.21 7.41
CA LEU A 88 -4.39 5.70 7.56
C LEU A 88 -5.26 6.29 6.46
N SER A 89 -5.92 5.42 5.71
CA SER A 89 -6.87 5.75 4.64
C SER A 89 -8.03 4.76 4.65
N ALA A 90 -9.20 5.16 4.12
CA ALA A 90 -10.32 4.23 3.90
C ALA A 90 -9.99 3.19 2.83
N GLU A 91 -9.04 3.52 1.97
CA GLU A 91 -8.50 2.59 0.99
C GLU A 91 -7.51 1.64 1.67
N SER A 92 -7.72 0.33 1.46
CA SER A 92 -6.82 -0.71 1.94
C SER A 92 -5.62 -0.82 0.99
N PRO A 93 -4.38 -0.91 1.49
CA PRO A 93 -3.23 -1.06 0.61
C PRO A 93 -3.32 -2.35 -0.20
N ALA A 94 -2.94 -2.26 -1.47
CA ALA A 94 -3.04 -3.37 -2.39
C ALA A 94 -1.80 -3.43 -3.29
N VAL A 95 -1.46 -4.65 -3.67
CA VAL A 95 -0.44 -4.93 -4.67
C VAL A 95 -1.12 -5.58 -5.86
N LEU A 96 -0.90 -5.03 -7.05
CA LEU A 96 -1.37 -5.61 -8.30
C LEU A 96 -0.19 -6.21 -9.07
N LEU A 97 -0.35 -7.46 -9.51
CA LEU A 97 0.51 -8.09 -10.51
C LEU A 97 -0.33 -8.41 -11.75
N PRO A 98 -0.39 -7.49 -12.75
CA PRO A 98 -1.06 -7.75 -14.02
C PRO A 98 -0.30 -8.82 -14.82
N ILE A 99 -1.02 -9.70 -15.49
CA ILE A 99 -0.48 -10.77 -16.33
C ILE A 99 -0.87 -10.50 -17.79
N ALA A 100 0.13 -10.26 -18.63
CA ALA A 100 -0.04 -10.23 -20.07
C ALA A 100 0.17 -11.64 -20.64
N VAL A 101 -0.74 -12.06 -21.52
CA VAL A 101 -0.61 -13.29 -22.31
C VAL A 101 -0.40 -12.91 -23.77
N VAL A 102 0.74 -13.30 -24.33
CA VAL A 102 1.12 -13.02 -25.73
C VAL A 102 1.54 -14.33 -26.36
N ASP A 103 0.82 -14.77 -27.40
CA ASP A 103 1.06 -16.04 -28.09
C ASP A 103 1.19 -17.24 -27.12
N GLY A 104 0.35 -17.26 -26.08
CA GLY A 104 0.35 -18.30 -25.04
C GLY A 104 1.45 -18.19 -23.98
N LYS A 105 2.35 -17.21 -24.08
CA LYS A 105 3.40 -16.94 -23.09
C LYS A 105 2.92 -15.90 -22.07
N LYS A 106 3.21 -16.14 -20.80
CA LYS A 106 2.85 -15.25 -19.69
C LYS A 106 3.99 -14.29 -19.36
N TYR A 107 3.63 -13.02 -19.18
CA TYR A 107 4.51 -11.95 -18.71
C TYR A 107 3.85 -11.25 -17.53
N GLY A 108 4.60 -11.03 -16.46
CA GLY A 108 4.18 -10.12 -15.39
C GLY A 108 4.49 -8.69 -15.77
N ILE A 109 3.54 -7.79 -15.52
CA ILE A 109 3.76 -6.35 -15.69
C ILE A 109 4.18 -5.76 -14.35
N VAL A 110 5.41 -5.25 -14.30
CA VAL A 110 6.01 -4.60 -13.13
C VAL A 110 6.26 -3.13 -13.44
N VAL A 111 6.68 -2.34 -12.47
CA VAL A 111 7.02 -0.92 -12.68
C VAL A 111 8.47 -0.67 -12.34
N GLY A 112 9.16 0.10 -13.20
CA GLY A 112 10.51 0.59 -12.92
C GLY A 112 10.48 1.71 -11.87
N GLN A 113 11.20 1.55 -10.75
CA GLN A 113 11.35 2.61 -9.73
C GLN A 113 12.81 2.83 -9.36
N ARG A 114 13.20 4.09 -9.08
CA ARG A 114 14.51 4.39 -8.51
C ARG A 114 14.38 4.52 -7.01
N ARG A 115 15.10 3.68 -6.26
CA ARG A 115 15.02 3.68 -4.80
C ARG A 115 16.21 4.42 -4.19
N MET A 116 15.93 5.47 -3.42
CA MET A 116 16.96 6.21 -2.67
C MET A 116 17.77 5.30 -1.73
N SER A 117 17.10 4.34 -1.08
CA SER A 117 17.73 3.35 -0.20
C SER A 117 18.73 2.43 -0.92
N LEU A 118 18.68 2.39 -2.25
CA LEU A 118 19.58 1.63 -3.11
C LEU A 118 20.42 2.58 -3.97
N SER A 119 20.76 3.76 -3.47
CA SER A 119 21.56 4.76 -4.20
C SER A 119 20.97 5.13 -5.57
N PHE A 120 19.63 5.21 -5.66
CA PHE A 120 18.86 5.47 -6.89
C PHE A 120 18.99 4.38 -7.97
N PHE A 121 19.40 3.17 -7.59
CA PHE A 121 19.43 2.04 -8.52
C PHE A 121 18.01 1.75 -9.05
N PRO A 122 17.86 1.49 -10.37
CA PRO A 122 16.58 1.12 -10.94
C PRO A 122 16.20 -0.30 -10.49
N THR A 123 14.99 -0.41 -9.96
CA THR A 123 14.40 -1.67 -9.47
C THR A 123 13.12 -1.95 -10.23
N LYS A 124 12.81 -3.25 -10.38
CA LYS A 124 11.54 -3.71 -10.96
C LYS A 124 10.63 -4.14 -9.83
N GLU A 125 9.52 -3.43 -9.64
CA GLU A 125 8.68 -3.60 -8.47
C GLU A 125 7.21 -3.87 -8.81
N ALA A 126 6.49 -4.45 -7.86
CA ALA A 126 5.06 -4.67 -8.02
C ALA A 126 4.30 -3.34 -8.05
N ILE A 127 3.16 -3.32 -8.73
CA ILE A 127 2.33 -2.12 -8.81
C ILE A 127 1.64 -1.95 -7.46
N TYR A 128 1.98 -0.86 -6.77
CA TYR A 128 1.34 -0.51 -5.52
C TYR A 128 0.13 0.36 -5.79
N GLY A 129 -0.93 0.11 -5.02
CA GLY A 129 -2.15 0.87 -5.10
C GLY A 129 -2.96 0.70 -3.84
N SER A 130 -4.24 0.96 -3.96
CA SER A 130 -5.19 0.79 -2.89
C SER A 130 -6.49 0.24 -3.44
N VAL A 131 -7.31 -0.31 -2.55
CA VAL A 131 -8.63 -0.83 -2.87
C VAL A 131 -9.64 -0.12 -1.99
N ASP A 132 -10.65 0.46 -2.62
CA ASP A 132 -11.74 1.10 -1.92
C ASP A 132 -12.73 0.06 -1.34
N GLU A 133 -13.73 0.54 -0.58
CA GLU A 133 -14.75 -0.31 0.03
C GLU A 133 -15.58 -1.11 -0.99
N SER A 134 -15.60 -0.69 -2.26
CA SER A 134 -16.30 -1.40 -3.34
C SER A 134 -15.44 -2.51 -3.98
N GLY A 135 -14.21 -2.69 -3.53
CA GLY A 135 -13.26 -3.64 -4.10
C GLY A 135 -12.53 -3.11 -5.34
N ARG A 136 -12.69 -1.82 -5.67
CA ARG A 136 -12.07 -1.23 -6.86
C ARG A 136 -10.61 -0.87 -6.57
N PHE A 137 -9.73 -1.38 -7.41
CA PHE A 137 -8.30 -1.07 -7.35
C PHE A 137 -7.96 0.28 -8.00
N THR A 138 -7.16 1.08 -7.30
CA THR A 138 -6.64 2.37 -7.76
C THR A 138 -5.12 2.42 -7.64
N SER A 139 -4.44 2.90 -8.68
CA SER A 139 -3.00 3.15 -8.71
C SER A 139 -2.66 4.24 -9.71
N ASP A 140 -1.46 4.81 -9.59
CA ASP A 140 -0.93 5.76 -10.56
C ASP A 140 -0.75 5.13 -11.97
N CYS A 141 -0.66 3.80 -12.04
CA CYS A 141 -0.53 3.06 -13.29
C CYS A 141 -1.87 2.73 -13.96
N ASN A 142 -3.01 3.13 -13.39
CA ASN A 142 -4.32 2.70 -13.90
C ASN A 142 -4.57 3.13 -15.35
N SER A 143 -4.24 4.38 -15.70
CA SER A 143 -4.46 4.92 -17.04
C SER A 143 -3.64 4.16 -18.10
N ILE A 144 -2.36 3.90 -17.82
CA ILE A 144 -1.47 3.19 -18.73
C ILE A 144 -1.86 1.71 -18.86
N LEU A 145 -2.18 1.02 -17.76
CA LEU A 145 -2.65 -0.36 -17.80
C LEU A 145 -3.95 -0.49 -18.61
N THR A 146 -4.90 0.44 -18.41
CA THR A 146 -6.15 0.45 -19.19
C THR A 146 -5.87 0.67 -20.68
N SER A 147 -4.94 1.57 -21.03
CA SER A 147 -4.54 1.81 -22.42
C SER A 147 -3.86 0.61 -23.07
N LEU A 148 -3.22 -0.25 -22.28
CA LEU A 148 -2.61 -1.50 -22.73
C LEU A 148 -3.62 -2.63 -22.88
N GLY A 149 -4.88 -2.45 -22.45
CA GLY A 149 -5.96 -3.43 -22.60
C GLY A 149 -6.32 -4.19 -21.32
N PHE A 150 -5.78 -3.80 -20.16
CA PHE A 150 -6.18 -4.41 -18.88
C PHE A 150 -7.54 -3.87 -18.42
N ASN A 151 -8.48 -4.76 -18.12
CA ASN A 151 -9.75 -4.39 -17.51
C ASN A 151 -9.61 -4.26 -15.99
N LEU A 152 -9.30 -3.06 -15.51
CA LEU A 152 -9.09 -2.82 -14.08
C LEU A 152 -10.36 -2.92 -13.21
N ALA A 153 -11.55 -2.95 -13.83
CA ALA A 153 -12.78 -3.25 -13.10
C ALA A 153 -12.94 -4.76 -12.80
N GLY A 154 -12.22 -5.61 -13.52
CA GLY A 154 -12.19 -7.06 -13.32
C GLY A 154 -10.92 -7.55 -12.59
N VAL A 155 -10.35 -6.70 -11.73
CA VAL A 155 -9.21 -7.08 -10.91
C VAL A 155 -9.68 -8.03 -9.80
N GLU A 156 -9.02 -9.18 -9.69
CA GLU A 156 -9.38 -10.22 -8.74
C GLU A 156 -8.33 -10.37 -7.65
N ALA A 157 -8.78 -10.60 -6.41
CA ALA A 157 -7.87 -10.87 -5.31
C ALA A 157 -7.25 -12.27 -5.50
N VAL A 158 -5.93 -12.36 -5.34
CA VAL A 158 -5.19 -13.63 -5.34
C VAL A 158 -5.35 -14.27 -3.97
N GLY A 159 -6.56 -14.80 -3.74
CA GLY A 159 -6.99 -15.37 -2.46
C GLY A 159 -7.50 -14.34 -1.44
N GLU A 160 -7.78 -14.84 -0.23
CA GLU A 160 -8.39 -14.06 0.86
C GLU A 160 -7.36 -13.51 1.86
N ARG A 161 -6.10 -13.93 1.75
CA ARG A 161 -5.06 -13.60 2.73
C ARG A 161 -4.53 -12.17 2.55
N THR A 162 -4.16 -11.56 3.66
CA THR A 162 -3.39 -10.31 3.72
C THR A 162 -1.94 -10.62 4.09
N PHE A 163 -1.03 -9.75 3.67
CA PHE A 163 0.41 -9.94 3.83
C PHE A 163 1.09 -8.67 4.34
N THR A 164 2.19 -8.86 5.07
CA THR A 164 3.07 -7.77 5.48
C THR A 164 4.49 -8.17 5.09
N ILE A 165 5.20 -7.32 4.32
CA ILE A 165 6.58 -7.57 3.89
C ILE A 165 7.47 -6.42 4.36
N GLY A 166 8.40 -6.74 5.26
CA GLY A 166 9.37 -5.81 5.84
C GLY A 166 8.75 -4.81 6.83
N ASN A 167 9.43 -4.63 7.98
CA ASN A 167 9.08 -3.79 9.13
C ASN A 167 7.63 -3.85 9.62
N GLU A 168 7.47 -4.38 10.82
CA GLU A 168 6.29 -4.24 11.70
C GLU A 168 5.77 -2.80 11.64
N GLY A 169 4.49 -2.58 11.30
CA GLY A 169 3.83 -1.26 11.33
C GLY A 169 3.36 -0.69 9.99
N LYS A 170 3.65 -1.33 8.85
CA LYS A 170 2.86 -1.11 7.62
C LYS A 170 1.53 -1.86 7.70
N LEU A 171 0.45 -1.24 7.20
CA LEU A 171 -0.84 -1.93 7.07
C LEU A 171 -0.69 -3.17 6.18
N PRO A 172 -1.25 -4.33 6.57
CA PRO A 172 -1.27 -5.51 5.74
C PRO A 172 -1.92 -5.21 4.38
N PHE A 173 -1.33 -5.69 3.30
CA PHE A 173 -1.84 -5.51 1.95
C PHE A 173 -2.43 -6.80 1.40
N ARG A 174 -3.33 -6.68 0.42
CA ARG A 174 -3.82 -7.82 -0.38
C ARG A 174 -3.17 -7.83 -1.75
N ILE A 175 -2.99 -9.03 -2.30
CA ILE A 175 -2.46 -9.22 -3.65
C ILE A 175 -3.64 -9.39 -4.61
N PHE A 176 -3.55 -8.71 -5.74
CA PHE A 176 -4.51 -8.76 -6.81
C PHE A 176 -3.83 -9.08 -8.13
N SER A 177 -4.59 -9.61 -9.07
CA SER A 177 -4.16 -9.84 -10.43
C SER A 177 -5.27 -9.49 -11.42
N VAL A 178 -4.85 -9.22 -12.65
CA VAL A 178 -5.73 -9.05 -13.80
C VAL A 178 -4.99 -9.60 -15.00
N THR A 179 -5.68 -10.38 -15.84
CA THR A 179 -5.08 -10.97 -17.03
C THR A 179 -5.61 -10.29 -18.28
N ALA A 180 -4.74 -9.99 -19.23
CA ALA A 180 -5.11 -9.50 -20.55
C ALA A 180 -4.35 -10.26 -21.65
N ASN A 181 -5.04 -10.56 -22.75
CA ASN A 181 -4.38 -11.05 -23.96
C ASN A 181 -3.89 -9.84 -24.74
N LEU A 182 -2.57 -9.74 -24.93
CA LEU A 182 -1.93 -8.63 -25.63
C LEU A 182 -1.35 -9.12 -26.95
N THR A 183 -1.21 -8.20 -27.91
CA THR A 183 -0.45 -8.44 -29.13
C THR A 183 1.05 -8.27 -28.86
N GLN A 184 1.89 -8.87 -29.71
CA GLN A 184 3.34 -8.69 -29.68
C GLN A 184 3.73 -7.20 -29.73
N GLN A 185 3.03 -6.40 -30.54
CA GLN A 185 3.27 -4.96 -30.65
C GLN A 185 2.96 -4.20 -29.34
N GLN A 186 1.92 -4.60 -28.62
CA GLN A 186 1.61 -4.03 -27.31
C GLN A 186 2.68 -4.40 -26.27
N LEU A 187 3.18 -5.64 -26.31
CA LEU A 187 4.26 -6.09 -25.43
C LEU A 187 5.56 -5.31 -25.68
N GLU A 188 5.92 -5.10 -26.95
CA GLU A 188 7.09 -4.29 -27.33
C GLU A 188 6.97 -2.84 -26.88
N THR A 189 5.76 -2.27 -26.94
CA THR A 189 5.50 -0.92 -26.43
C THR A 189 5.77 -0.82 -24.93
N ILE A 190 5.49 -1.88 -24.16
CA ILE A 190 5.81 -1.96 -22.73
C ILE A 190 7.33 -2.14 -22.54
N GLY A 191 7.96 -3.06 -23.28
CA GLY A 191 9.40 -3.37 -23.14
C GLY A 191 10.33 -2.21 -23.49
N ASN A 192 9.93 -1.32 -24.41
CA ASN A 192 10.73 -0.15 -24.78
C ASN A 192 10.78 0.95 -23.69
N ALA A 193 9.98 0.83 -22.63
CA ALA A 193 9.89 1.81 -21.54
C ALA A 193 10.78 1.48 -20.33
N GLU A 194 11.66 0.48 -20.43
CA GLU A 194 12.50 -0.02 -19.32
C GLU A 194 13.37 1.03 -18.60
N SER A 195 13.63 2.18 -19.22
CA SER A 195 14.51 3.22 -18.71
C SER A 195 13.78 4.39 -18.01
N GLU A 196 12.45 4.45 -18.10
CA GLU A 196 11.64 5.53 -17.52
C GLU A 196 11.05 5.12 -16.17
N GLU A 197 11.28 5.95 -15.15
CA GLU A 197 10.70 5.76 -13.82
C GLU A 197 9.17 5.85 -13.85
N GLY A 198 8.49 4.93 -13.17
CA GLY A 198 7.04 4.85 -13.11
C GLY A 198 6.38 4.19 -14.32
N ARG A 199 7.16 3.70 -15.31
CA ARG A 199 6.60 3.00 -16.47
C ARG A 199 6.44 1.50 -16.23
N PRO A 200 5.39 0.89 -16.81
CA PRO A 200 5.24 -0.56 -16.86
C PRO A 200 6.36 -1.22 -17.67
N ILE A 201 6.82 -2.37 -17.20
CA ILE A 201 7.84 -3.23 -17.81
C ILE A 201 7.27 -4.65 -17.86
N ALA A 202 7.41 -5.32 -19.00
CA ALA A 202 6.98 -6.72 -19.14
C ALA A 202 8.16 -7.64 -18.82
N VAL A 203 7.98 -8.54 -17.87
CA VAL A 203 8.99 -9.53 -17.46
C VAL A 203 8.41 -10.93 -17.65
N PRO A 204 9.17 -11.88 -18.25
CA PRO A 204 8.72 -13.27 -18.34
C PRO A 204 8.29 -13.82 -16.97
N PHE A 205 7.16 -14.53 -16.94
CA PHE A 205 6.54 -14.94 -15.67
C PHE A 205 7.46 -15.80 -14.79
N ASP A 206 8.27 -16.66 -15.41
CA ASP A 206 9.26 -17.53 -14.77
C ASP A 206 10.42 -16.76 -14.13
N VAL A 207 10.68 -15.53 -14.57
CA VAL A 207 11.73 -14.66 -14.01
C VAL A 207 11.23 -13.86 -12.80
N LEU A 208 9.91 -13.65 -12.66
CA LEU A 208 9.33 -12.81 -11.60
C LEU A 208 9.78 -13.18 -10.18
N PRO A 209 9.88 -14.46 -9.77
CA PRO A 209 10.33 -14.83 -8.42
C PRO A 209 11.78 -14.43 -8.10
N SER A 210 12.59 -14.15 -9.12
CA SER A 210 14.00 -13.77 -8.97
C SER A 210 14.24 -12.26 -8.89
N LEU A 211 13.18 -11.45 -8.99
CA LEU A 211 13.29 -10.00 -8.88
C LEU A 211 13.54 -9.57 -7.42
N ASP A 212 14.23 -8.44 -7.25
CA ASP A 212 14.60 -7.91 -5.93
C ASP A 212 13.40 -7.48 -5.06
N ASP A 213 12.22 -7.29 -5.67
CA ASP A 213 11.01 -6.94 -4.94
C ASP A 213 10.25 -8.19 -4.46
N ALA A 214 10.28 -8.41 -3.14
CA ALA A 214 9.62 -9.54 -2.50
C ALA A 214 8.09 -9.59 -2.69
N LYS A 215 7.42 -8.46 -3.01
CA LYS A 215 5.98 -8.46 -3.31
C LYS A 215 5.73 -9.06 -4.69
N VAL A 216 6.60 -8.79 -5.67
CA VAL A 216 6.54 -9.44 -6.99
C VAL A 216 6.75 -10.94 -6.85
N GLY A 217 7.78 -11.35 -6.12
CA GLY A 217 8.07 -12.78 -5.90
C GLY A 217 6.92 -13.51 -5.21
N LEU A 218 6.35 -12.90 -4.15
CA LEU A 218 5.17 -13.44 -3.47
C LEU A 218 3.96 -13.54 -4.41
N ALA A 219 3.65 -12.48 -5.16
CA ALA A 219 2.51 -12.47 -6.08
C ALA A 219 2.67 -13.51 -7.20
N ALA A 220 3.87 -13.66 -7.76
CA ALA A 220 4.17 -14.67 -8.77
C ALA A 220 3.99 -16.09 -8.20
N CYS A 221 4.48 -16.35 -6.99
CA CYS A 221 4.31 -17.65 -6.32
C CYS A 221 2.84 -17.99 -6.08
N LEU A 222 2.01 -17.01 -5.71
CA LEU A 222 0.57 -17.23 -5.50
C LEU A 222 -0.23 -17.43 -6.79
N LEU A 223 0.32 -17.00 -7.93
CA LEU A 223 -0.30 -17.12 -9.26
C LEU A 223 0.25 -18.31 -10.08
N SER A 224 1.22 -19.05 -9.54
CA SER A 224 1.85 -20.20 -10.19
C SER A 224 1.05 -21.49 -10.04
#